data_AF-A0A7S2J0P0-F1
#
_entry.id   AF-A0A7S2J0P0-F1
#
_cell.length_a   1.000
_cell.length_b   1.000
_cell.length_c   1.000
_cell.angle_alpha   90.00
_cell.angle_beta   90.00
_cell.angle_gamma   90.00
#
_symmetry.space_group_name_H-M   'P 1'
#
loop_
_entity.id
_entity.type
_entity.pdbx_description
1 polymer ?
#
loop_
_entity_poly.entity_id
_entity_poly.type
_entity_poly.pdbx_seq_one_letter_code
_entity_poly.pdbx_strand_id
1 'polypeptide(L)'
;ADDLPALLRAMANDGAERLSDVLITHYHHDHTEGIKDLRAHFGNELRVWKLPWAPGILVPWQKVEHGPSFSMLELGVRMLSDGQIFKTEEGDVTLRVLATPGHTVDHGCFVLEEEGALFSG
;
A
#
# COMPACT_ATOMS: atom_id res chain seq x y z
N ALA A 1 -6.85 8.41 -13.40
CA ALA A 1 -5.73 9.19 -13.94
C ALA A 1 -4.68 8.19 -14.40
N ASP A 2 -3.76 8.58 -15.28
CA ASP A 2 -2.71 7.67 -15.77
C ASP A 2 -1.53 7.68 -14.77
N ASP A 3 -1.74 7.07 -13.61
CA ASP A 3 -0.84 7.18 -12.45
C ASP A 3 0.45 6.36 -12.63
N LEU A 4 0.38 5.20 -13.29
CA LEU A 4 1.54 4.37 -13.58
C LEU A 4 2.61 5.11 -14.42
N PRO A 5 2.27 5.79 -15.54
CA PRO A 5 3.24 6.63 -16.25
C PRO A 5 3.90 7.71 -15.39
N ALA A 6 3.19 8.31 -14.43
CA ALA A 6 3.77 9.30 -13.53
C ALA A 6 4.77 8.66 -12.56
N LEU A 7 4.42 7.50 -11.98
CA LEU A 7 5.30 6.72 -11.13
C LEU A 7 6.58 6.31 -11.86
N LEU A 8 6.47 5.77 -13.08
CA LEU A 8 7.63 5.34 -13.87
C LEU A 8 8.57 6.50 -14.18
N ARG A 9 8.03 7.70 -14.44
CA ARG A 9 8.85 8.90 -14.63
C ARG A 9 9.59 9.31 -13.34
N ALA A 10 8.91 9.27 -12.20
CA ALA A 10 9.54 9.57 -10.90
C ALA A 10 10.67 8.57 -10.61
N MET A 11 10.41 7.27 -10.76
CA MET A 11 11.41 6.22 -10.60
C MET A 11 12.62 6.42 -11.51
N ALA A 12 12.41 6.73 -12.79
CA ALA A 12 13.50 6.96 -13.73
C ALA A 12 14.35 8.19 -13.35
N ASN A 13 13.72 9.26 -12.86
CA ASN A 13 14.44 10.47 -12.41
C ASN A 13 15.30 10.20 -11.17
N ASP A 14 14.82 9.33 -10.27
CA ASP A 14 15.50 9.00 -9.01
C ASP A 14 16.43 7.78 -9.13
N GLY A 15 16.52 7.17 -10.32
CA GLY A 15 17.36 5.98 -10.56
C GLY A 15 16.82 4.70 -9.92
N ALA A 16 15.54 4.65 -9.56
CA ALA A 16 14.90 3.48 -8.98
C ALA A 16 14.49 2.47 -10.07
N GLU A 17 15.10 1.29 -10.07
CA GLU A 17 14.85 0.25 -11.08
C GLU A 17 13.76 -0.75 -10.68
N ARG A 18 13.43 -0.85 -9.38
CA ARG A 18 12.51 -1.86 -8.84
C ARG A 18 11.64 -1.28 -7.73
N LEU A 19 10.42 -1.79 -7.63
CA LEU A 19 9.58 -1.68 -6.43
C LEU A 19 9.53 -3.04 -5.72
N SER A 20 9.82 -3.05 -4.42
CA SER A 20 9.73 -4.27 -3.61
C SER A 20 8.39 -4.40 -2.90
N ASP A 21 7.79 -3.28 -2.51
CA ASP A 21 6.61 -3.21 -1.67
C ASP A 21 5.71 -2.03 -2.07
N VAL A 22 4.40 -2.25 -1.97
CA VAL A 22 3.35 -1.23 -2.06
C VAL A 22 2.56 -1.29 -0.76
N LEU A 23 2.54 -0.20 -0.02
CA LEU A 23 1.81 -0.10 1.24
C LEU A 23 0.60 0.82 1.03
N ILE A 24 -0.59 0.31 1.32
CA ILE A 24 -1.85 1.02 1.06
C ILE A 24 -2.42 1.57 2.36
N THR A 25 -2.85 2.83 2.34
CA THR A 25 -3.37 3.54 3.51
C THR A 25 -4.75 3.02 3.91
N HIS A 26 -5.75 3.09 3.02
CA HIS A 26 -7.12 2.63 3.28
C HIS A 26 -7.79 1.98 2.05
N TYR A 27 -8.98 1.40 2.25
CA TYR A 27 -9.60 0.51 1.27
C TYR A 27 -10.24 1.20 0.05
N HIS A 28 -10.37 2.53 0.04
CA HIS A 28 -11.13 3.19 -1.02
C HIS A 28 -10.50 2.95 -2.40
N HIS A 29 -11.35 2.83 -3.42
CA HIS A 29 -10.94 2.56 -4.79
C HIS A 29 -9.89 3.55 -5.32
N ASP A 30 -10.00 4.83 -4.98
CA ASP A 30 -9.02 5.86 -5.33
C ASP A 30 -7.63 5.67 -4.71
N HIS A 31 -7.48 4.76 -3.74
CA HIS A 31 -6.20 4.34 -3.15
C HIS A 31 -5.76 2.93 -3.57
N THR A 32 -6.60 2.18 -4.30
CA THR A 32 -6.36 0.75 -4.55
C THR A 32 -6.39 0.35 -6.02
N GLU A 33 -7.06 1.09 -6.90
CA GLU A 33 -7.27 0.63 -8.28
C GLU A 33 -5.97 0.44 -9.09
N GLY A 34 -4.89 1.15 -8.74
CA GLY A 34 -3.59 1.01 -9.40
C GLY A 34 -2.86 -0.33 -9.17
N ILE A 35 -3.30 -1.18 -8.23
CA ILE A 35 -2.58 -2.42 -7.90
C ILE A 35 -2.47 -3.37 -9.08
N LYS A 36 -3.53 -3.49 -9.90
CA LYS A 36 -3.53 -4.37 -11.08
C LYS A 36 -2.52 -3.90 -12.11
N ASP A 37 -2.45 -2.60 -12.36
CA ASP A 37 -1.51 -2.00 -13.31
C ASP A 37 -0.07 -2.16 -12.83
N LEU A 38 0.17 -1.94 -11.54
CA LEU A 38 1.48 -2.17 -10.93
C LEU A 38 1.93 -3.62 -11.09
N ARG A 39 1.06 -4.60 -10.85
CA ARG A 39 1.42 -6.02 -11.03
C ARG A 39 1.56 -6.44 -12.47
N ALA A 40 0.77 -5.88 -13.38
CA ALA A 40 0.94 -6.12 -14.81
C ALA A 40 2.30 -5.62 -15.30
N HIS A 41 2.82 -4.54 -14.70
CA HIS A 41 4.12 -3.95 -15.06
C HIS A 41 5.32 -4.58 -14.33
N PHE A 42 5.25 -4.71 -13.00
CA PHE A 42 6.35 -5.15 -12.14
C PHE A 42 6.31 -6.63 -11.76
N GLY A 43 5.28 -7.38 -12.19
CA GLY A 43 5.14 -8.80 -11.88
C GLY A 43 4.40 -9.09 -10.57
N ASN A 44 4.17 -10.38 -10.31
CA ASN A 44 3.41 -10.88 -9.15
C ASN A 44 4.26 -11.00 -7.88
N GLU A 45 5.58 -10.86 -8.01
CA GLU A 45 6.52 -10.76 -6.90
C GLU A 45 6.37 -9.45 -6.11
N LEU A 46 5.79 -8.41 -6.73
CA LEU A 46 5.51 -7.14 -6.08
C LEU A 46 4.58 -7.36 -4.88
N ARG A 47 5.12 -7.10 -3.68
CA ARG A 47 4.40 -7.31 -2.43
C ARG A 47 3.47 -6.12 -2.21
N VAL A 48 2.20 -6.40 -1.95
CA VAL A 48 1.19 -5.38 -1.72
C VAL A 48 0.61 -5.61 -0.33
N TRP A 49 0.51 -4.55 0.45
CA TRP A 49 0.24 -4.63 1.87
C TRP A 49 -0.90 -3.69 2.28
N LYS A 50 -1.75 -4.17 3.19
CA LYS A 50 -2.89 -3.42 3.71
C LYS A 50 -3.23 -3.83 5.13
N LEU A 51 -3.54 -2.88 6.00
CA LEU A 51 -4.13 -3.20 7.31
C LEU A 51 -5.49 -3.89 7.13
N PRO A 52 -5.79 -4.96 7.88
CA PRO A 52 -7.04 -5.68 7.72
C PRO A 52 -8.22 -4.89 8.32
N TRP A 53 -9.38 -4.96 7.67
CA TRP A 53 -10.67 -4.46 8.16
C TRP A 53 -11.06 -5.06 9.50
N ALA A 54 -10.79 -6.35 9.68
CA ALA A 54 -11.01 -7.10 10.91
C ALA A 54 -10.04 -8.29 10.96
N PRO A 55 -9.86 -8.97 12.11
CA PRO A 55 -8.98 -10.13 12.19
C PRO A 55 -9.30 -11.18 11.09
N GLY A 56 -8.33 -11.44 10.21
CA GLY A 56 -8.49 -12.38 9.09
C GLY A 56 -9.29 -11.86 7.89
N ILE A 57 -9.73 -10.61 7.89
CA ILE A 57 -10.54 -10.00 6.83
C ILE A 57 -9.81 -8.75 6.32
N LEU A 58 -9.32 -8.78 5.07
CA LEU A 58 -8.68 -7.62 4.44
C LEU A 58 -9.68 -6.50 4.19
N VAL A 59 -10.58 -6.67 3.23
CA VAL A 59 -11.67 -5.75 2.93
C VAL A 59 -12.86 -6.59 2.45
N PRO A 60 -14.08 -6.40 3.00
CA PRO A 60 -15.28 -7.06 2.50
C PRO A 60 -15.63 -6.57 1.08
N TRP A 61 -15.16 -7.28 0.06
CA TRP A 61 -15.41 -6.91 -1.34
C TRP A 61 -16.91 -6.85 -1.67
N GLN A 62 -17.31 -5.88 -2.51
CA GLN A 62 -18.71 -5.57 -2.88
C GLN A 62 -19.68 -5.22 -1.74
N LYS A 63 -19.20 -5.17 -0.49
CA LYS A 63 -20.05 -4.90 0.68
C LYS A 63 -19.77 -3.55 1.33
N VAL A 64 -18.80 -2.81 0.80
CA VAL A 64 -18.36 -1.53 1.36
C VAL A 64 -18.46 -0.46 0.29
N GLU A 65 -19.04 0.67 0.67
CA GLU A 65 -19.15 1.85 -0.18
C GLU A 65 -17.76 2.38 -0.52
N HIS A 66 -17.58 2.83 -1.77
CA HIS A 66 -16.29 3.26 -2.32
C HIS A 66 -15.18 2.20 -2.26
N GLY A 67 -15.53 0.93 -2.05
CA GLY A 67 -14.57 -0.15 -1.97
C GLY A 67 -13.86 -0.52 -3.27
N PRO A 68 -12.83 -1.38 -3.18
CA PRO A 68 -12.06 -1.78 -4.35
C PRO A 68 -12.95 -2.54 -5.35
N SER A 69 -12.65 -2.39 -6.63
CA SER A 69 -13.36 -3.09 -7.73
C SER A 69 -13.03 -4.59 -7.81
N PHE A 70 -12.13 -5.08 -6.96
CA PHE A 70 -11.64 -6.47 -6.94
C PHE A 70 -11.42 -7.01 -5.52
N SER A 71 -11.35 -8.34 -5.42
CA SER A 71 -10.97 -9.01 -4.18
C SER A 71 -9.47 -8.83 -3.90
N MET A 72 -9.16 -8.07 -2.84
CA MET A 72 -7.80 -7.89 -2.34
C MET A 72 -7.13 -9.22 -1.97
N LEU A 73 -7.91 -10.14 -1.40
CA LEU A 73 -7.42 -11.45 -0.98
C LEU A 73 -7.08 -12.33 -2.19
N GLU A 74 -7.95 -12.37 -3.21
CA GLU A 74 -7.67 -13.12 -4.45
C GLU A 74 -6.51 -12.50 -5.22
N LEU A 75 -6.37 -11.19 -5.15
CA LEU A 75 -5.19 -10.49 -5.63
C LEU A 75 -4.00 -10.65 -4.67
N GLY A 76 -3.99 -11.58 -3.71
CA GLY A 76 -2.81 -11.87 -2.89
C GLY A 76 -2.22 -10.68 -2.13
N VAL A 77 -3.05 -9.67 -1.79
CA VAL A 77 -2.64 -8.60 -0.88
C VAL A 77 -2.38 -9.19 0.50
N ARG A 78 -1.33 -8.72 1.16
CA ARG A 78 -0.87 -9.21 2.45
C ARG A 78 -1.37 -8.30 3.57
N MET A 79 -1.65 -8.88 4.72
CA MET A 79 -2.11 -8.12 5.89
C MET A 79 -0.93 -7.42 6.56
N LEU A 80 -1.10 -6.14 6.86
CA LEU A 80 -0.22 -5.39 7.77
C LEU A 80 -0.64 -5.60 9.22
N SER A 81 0.31 -5.33 10.12
CA SER A 81 0.05 -5.16 11.56
C SER A 81 0.43 -3.74 11.99
N ASP A 82 -0.25 -3.21 13.00
CA ASP A 82 0.17 -1.98 13.65
C ASP A 82 1.59 -2.12 14.22
N GLY A 83 2.40 -1.07 14.08
CA GLY A 83 3.81 -1.07 14.48
C GLY A 83 4.74 -1.92 13.60
N GLN A 84 4.25 -2.56 12.54
CA GLN A 84 5.09 -3.31 11.61
C GLN A 84 6.14 -2.40 10.96
N ILE A 85 7.37 -2.91 10.86
CA ILE A 85 8.52 -2.17 10.33
C ILE A 85 8.91 -2.71 8.96
N PHE A 86 9.17 -1.81 8.02
CA PHE A 86 9.79 -2.06 6.74
C PHE A 86 11.12 -1.31 6.65
N LYS A 87 12.11 -1.95 6.03
CA LYS A 87 13.43 -1.37 5.79
C LYS A 87 13.88 -1.66 4.37
N THR A 88 14.65 -0.74 3.81
CA THR A 88 15.42 -0.96 2.57
C THR A 88 16.49 -2.04 2.80
N GLU A 89 17.06 -2.57 1.71
CA GLU A 89 18.11 -3.60 1.77
C GLU A 89 19.37 -3.03 2.45
N GLU A 90 19.65 -1.75 2.24
CA GLU A 90 20.73 -0.97 2.83
C GLU A 90 20.44 -0.57 4.29
N GLY A 91 19.16 -0.56 4.70
CA GLY A 91 18.72 -0.27 6.06
C GLY A 91 18.79 1.20 6.47
N ASP A 92 18.92 2.10 5.50
CA ASP A 92 18.98 3.56 5.65
C ASP A 92 17.60 4.23 5.70
N VAL A 93 16.55 3.52 5.30
CA VAL A 93 15.16 3.99 5.33
C VAL A 93 14.32 3.03 6.15
N THR A 94 13.55 3.56 7.10
CA THR A 94 12.63 2.82 7.95
C THR A 94 11.23 3.39 7.84
N LEU A 95 10.29 2.54 7.39
CA LEU A 95 8.86 2.83 7.45
C LEU A 95 8.22 2.04 8.59
N ARG A 96 7.54 2.74 9.50
CA ARG A 96 6.70 2.12 10.52
C ARG A 96 5.22 2.33 10.21
N VAL A 97 4.47 1.24 10.25
CA VAL A 97 3.01 1.25 10.14
C VAL A 97 2.41 1.79 11.43
N LEU A 98 1.46 2.72 11.30
CA LEU A 98 0.64 3.22 12.39
C LEU A 98 -0.83 3.03 12.02
N ALA A 99 -1.54 2.14 12.73
CA ALA A 99 -2.98 2.01 12.58
C ALA A 99 -3.67 3.29 13.08
N THR A 100 -4.44 3.92 12.20
CA THR A 100 -5.10 5.20 12.44
C THR A 100 -6.57 5.13 12.03
N PRO A 101 -7.35 4.16 12.56
CA PRO A 101 -8.74 4.00 12.19
C PRO A 101 -9.53 5.28 12.50
N GLY A 102 -10.44 5.64 11.60
CA GLY A 102 -11.21 6.87 11.67
C GLY A 102 -12.02 7.07 10.40
N HIS A 103 -11.38 7.67 9.38
CA HIS A 103 -11.94 7.78 8.03
C HIS A 103 -12.41 6.42 7.49
N THR A 104 -11.60 5.38 7.68
CA THR A 104 -12.01 3.98 7.51
C THR A 104 -11.50 3.13 8.68
N VAL A 105 -12.08 1.93 8.87
CA VAL A 105 -11.68 1.03 9.97
C VAL A 105 -10.30 0.39 9.75
N ASP A 106 -9.86 0.31 8.51
CA ASP A 106 -8.59 -0.30 8.12
C ASP A 106 -7.52 0.76 7.81
N HIS A 107 -7.77 2.04 8.11
CA HIS A 107 -6.88 3.15 7.80
C HIS A 107 -5.55 3.02 8.54
N GLY A 108 -4.45 3.24 7.81
CA GLY A 108 -3.11 3.33 8.39
C GLY A 108 -2.30 4.46 7.78
N CYS A 109 -1.44 5.03 8.60
CA CYS A 109 -0.39 5.95 8.18
C CYS A 109 0.97 5.24 8.17
N PHE A 110 1.94 5.81 7.45
CA PHE A 110 3.31 5.31 7.42
C PHE A 110 4.28 6.40 7.88
N VAL A 111 5.00 6.14 8.96
CA VAL A 111 6.01 7.05 9.51
C VAL A 111 7.34 6.73 8.84
N LEU A 112 7.95 7.72 8.19
CA LEU A 112 9.34 7.68 7.76
C LEU A 112 10.20 8.19 8.92
N GLU A 113 10.84 7.27 9.63
CA GLU A 113 11.50 7.56 10.91
C GLU A 113 12.66 8.55 10.76
N GLU A 114 13.46 8.40 9.71
CA GLU A 114 14.66 9.19 9.50
C GLU A 114 14.37 10.66 9.19
N GLU A 115 13.20 10.96 8.62
CA GLU A 115 12.78 12.33 8.29
C GLU A 115 11.72 12.89 9.26
N GLY A 116 11.21 12.06 10.17
CA GLY A 116 10.05 12.42 11.00
C GLY A 116 8.81 12.77 10.16
N ALA A 117 8.73 12.24 8.92
CA ALA A 117 7.64 12.50 7.98
C ALA A 117 6.54 11.45 8.10
N LEU A 118 5.33 11.83 7.69
CA LEU A 118 4.14 10.97 7.76
C LEU A 118 3.40 10.96 6.43
N PHE A 119 3.21 9.76 5.88
CA PHE A 119 2.24 9.52 4.82
C PHE A 119 0.90 9.20 5.48
N SER A 120 -0.03 10.16 5.45
CA SER A 120 -1.20 10.19 6.34
C SER A 120 -2.50 9.64 5.76
N GLY A 121 -2.50 9.10 4.55
CA GLY A 121 -3.74 8.75 3.84
C GLY A 121 -4.05 9.72 2.73
#